data_AF-A0A540X0X9-F1
#
_entry.id   AF-A0A540X0X9-F1
#
_cell.length_a   1.000
_cell.length_b   1.000
_cell.length_c   1.000
_cell.angle_alpha   90.00
_cell.angle_beta   90.00
_cell.angle_gamma   90.00
#
_symmetry.space_group_name_H-M   'P 1'
#
loop_
_entity.id
_entity.type
_entity.pdbx_description
1 polymer ?
#
loop_
_entity_poly.entity_id
_entity_poly.type
_entity_poly.pdbx_seq_one_letter_code
_entity_poly.pdbx_strand_id
1 'polypeptide(L)'
;MKQLWLVVGLVFVGFASPSWAQLSGRCGGDDNLTPQQVPGRNAWARKCGYISAAKEAILNADSEYQVFANGCFQYPCSTNSCQFFVPVSASAPCVAGLVMLGSCVAASTVSLPRGSVLAYLDDSEPAWPMWLQHAPRHSAGPT
;
A
#
# COMPACT_ATOMS: atom_id res chain seq x y z
N MET A 1 1.26 54.17 -14.87
CA MET A 1 2.15 53.26 -14.10
C MET A 1 1.52 52.89 -12.75
N LYS A 2 0.47 52.05 -12.72
CA LYS A 2 -0.19 51.65 -11.45
C LYS A 2 -0.93 50.30 -11.50
N GLN A 3 -0.78 49.55 -12.58
CA GLN A 3 -1.50 48.29 -12.86
C GLN A 3 -0.57 47.05 -12.85
N LEU A 4 0.75 47.24 -12.76
CA LEU A 4 1.72 46.13 -12.77
C LEU A 4 1.88 45.40 -11.42
N TRP A 5 1.36 45.97 -10.32
CA TRP A 5 1.55 45.41 -8.98
C TRP A 5 0.56 44.30 -8.61
N LEU A 6 -0.53 44.12 -9.36
CA LEU A 6 -1.54 43.10 -9.06
C LEU A 6 -1.22 41.72 -9.65
N VAL A 7 -0.37 41.64 -10.67
CA VAL A 7 -0.02 40.36 -11.32
C VAL A 7 1.03 39.57 -10.51
N VAL A 8 1.83 40.27 -9.70
CA VAL A 8 2.90 39.64 -8.88
C VAL A 8 2.34 38.94 -7.63
N GLY A 9 1.15 39.32 -7.16
CA GLY A 9 0.54 38.76 -5.95
C GLY A 9 -0.14 37.39 -6.12
N LEU A 10 -0.43 36.95 -7.36
CA LEU A 10 -1.27 35.77 -7.62
C LEU A 10 -0.48 34.49 -7.99
N VAL A 11 0.85 34.52 -7.94
CA VAL A 11 1.71 33.37 -8.34
C VAL A 11 2.21 32.56 -7.14
N PHE A 12 1.76 32.88 -5.92
CA PHE A 12 2.03 32.07 -4.70
C PHE A 12 0.90 31.10 -4.37
N VAL A 13 0.17 30.59 -5.37
CA VAL A 13 -0.68 29.40 -5.14
C VAL A 13 0.26 28.22 -5.01
N GLY A 14 0.43 27.76 -3.76
CA GLY A 14 1.37 26.72 -3.39
C GLY A 14 1.26 25.49 -4.29
N PHE A 15 2.35 25.18 -4.99
CA PHE A 15 2.58 23.89 -5.60
C PHE A 15 2.79 22.87 -4.48
N ALA A 16 1.69 22.37 -3.90
CA ALA A 16 1.77 21.08 -3.20
C ALA A 16 2.20 20.05 -4.25
N SER A 17 3.45 19.62 -4.18
CA SER A 17 4.03 18.69 -5.16
C SER A 17 3.12 17.46 -5.28
N PRO A 18 2.60 17.13 -6.48
CA PRO A 18 1.66 16.01 -6.67
C PRO A 18 2.23 14.65 -6.24
N SER A 19 3.55 14.55 -6.08
CA SER A 19 4.26 13.34 -5.65
C SER A 19 3.86 12.83 -4.27
N TRP A 20 3.57 13.71 -3.30
CA TRP A 20 3.23 13.29 -1.93
C TRP A 20 1.84 12.66 -1.84
N ALA A 21 0.84 13.26 -2.49
CA ALA A 21 -0.52 12.72 -2.52
C ALA A 21 -0.59 11.40 -3.31
N GLN A 22 0.22 11.27 -4.37
CA GLN A 22 0.36 10.03 -5.11
C GLN A 22 1.00 8.93 -4.25
N LEU A 23 2.04 9.27 -3.50
CA LEU A 23 2.72 8.31 -2.62
C LEU A 23 1.79 7.82 -1.50
N SER A 24 1.07 8.72 -0.82
CA SER A 24 0.15 8.33 0.25
C SER A 24 -0.97 7.42 -0.25
N GLY A 25 -1.55 7.73 -1.42
CA GLY A 25 -2.56 6.87 -2.05
C GLY A 25 -2.00 5.51 -2.48
N ARG A 26 -0.74 5.47 -2.91
CA ARG A 26 -0.07 4.22 -3.31
C ARG A 26 0.20 3.32 -2.11
N CYS A 27 0.75 3.86 -1.03
CA CYS A 27 1.10 3.08 0.17
C CYS A 27 -0.12 2.49 0.89
N GLY A 28 -1.24 3.24 0.95
CA GLY A 28 -2.45 2.81 1.66
C GLY A 28 -3.47 2.05 0.81
N GLY A 29 -3.24 1.95 -0.50
CA GLY A 29 -4.19 1.36 -1.46
C GLY A 29 -3.55 0.28 -2.32
N ASP A 30 -3.23 0.63 -3.57
CA ASP A 30 -2.90 -0.33 -4.63
C ASP A 30 -1.53 -1.06 -4.47
N ASP A 31 -0.65 -0.62 -3.56
CA ASP A 31 0.66 -1.25 -3.30
C ASP A 31 0.88 -1.57 -1.80
N ASN A 32 -0.19 -1.82 -1.05
CA ASN A 32 -0.17 -2.05 0.40
C ASN A 32 0.46 -3.42 0.80
N LEU A 33 1.79 -3.51 0.80
CA LEU A 33 2.52 -4.75 1.10
C LEU A 33 2.59 -5.11 2.58
N THR A 34 2.52 -6.39 2.91
CA THR A 34 2.78 -6.89 4.26
C THR A 34 4.28 -6.94 4.58
N PRO A 35 4.70 -6.98 5.86
CA PRO A 35 6.12 -7.01 6.23
C PRO A 35 6.88 -8.21 5.64
N GLN A 36 6.20 -9.33 5.41
CA GLN A 36 6.80 -10.54 4.81
C GLN A 36 7.04 -10.39 3.30
N GLN A 37 6.34 -9.48 2.63
CA GLN A 37 6.46 -9.22 1.19
C GLN A 37 7.56 -8.20 0.87
N VAL A 38 7.87 -7.32 1.83
CA VAL A 38 8.86 -6.24 1.69
C VAL A 38 10.24 -6.74 1.23
N PRO A 39 10.86 -7.75 1.87
CA PRO A 39 12.20 -8.20 1.47
C PRO A 39 12.23 -8.69 0.02
N GLY A 40 11.18 -9.40 -0.41
CA GLY A 40 11.09 -9.90 -1.77
C GLY A 40 10.89 -8.79 -2.81
N ARG A 41 10.10 -7.76 -2.50
CA ARG A 41 9.95 -6.55 -3.34
C ARG A 41 11.28 -5.81 -3.49
N ASN A 42 12.02 -5.59 -2.41
CA ASN A 42 13.29 -4.88 -2.46
C ASN A 42 14.38 -5.68 -3.18
N ALA A 43 14.47 -6.99 -2.92
CA ALA A 43 15.39 -7.87 -3.62
C ALA A 43 15.08 -7.93 -5.13
N TRP A 44 13.80 -7.95 -5.52
CA TRP A 44 13.37 -7.85 -6.91
C TRP A 44 13.78 -6.51 -7.53
N ALA A 45 13.52 -5.40 -6.84
CA ALA A 45 13.87 -4.06 -7.31
C ALA A 45 15.39 -3.90 -7.50
N ARG A 46 16.21 -4.47 -6.59
CA ARG A 46 17.66 -4.52 -6.75
C ARG A 46 18.05 -5.35 -7.96
N LYS A 47 17.53 -6.58 -8.08
CA LYS A 47 17.83 -7.47 -9.21
C LYS A 47 17.57 -6.80 -10.56
N CYS A 48 16.51 -6.00 -10.64
CA CYS A 48 16.10 -5.30 -11.84
C CYS A 48 16.75 -3.92 -12.02
N GLY A 49 17.70 -3.54 -11.16
CA GLY A 49 18.48 -2.30 -11.30
C GLY A 49 17.77 -1.02 -10.86
N TYR A 50 16.62 -1.12 -10.18
CA TYR A 50 15.89 0.04 -9.69
C TYR A 50 16.47 0.61 -8.39
N ILE A 51 17.06 -0.24 -7.54
CA ILE A 51 17.72 0.19 -6.31
C ILE A 51 19.09 -0.45 -6.17
N SER A 52 19.99 0.21 -5.45
CA SER A 52 21.29 -0.37 -5.09
C SER A 52 21.16 -1.38 -3.94
N ALA A 53 22.18 -2.21 -3.74
CA ALA A 53 22.25 -3.11 -2.59
C ALA A 53 22.24 -2.37 -1.25
N ALA A 54 22.86 -1.19 -1.18
CA ALA A 54 22.81 -0.34 0.01
C ALA A 54 21.39 0.15 0.30
N LYS A 55 20.65 0.57 -0.73
CA LYS A 55 19.27 1.03 -0.56
C LYS A 55 18.32 -0.12 -0.18
N GLU A 56 18.51 -1.32 -0.72
CA GLU A 56 17.77 -2.51 -0.26
C GLU A 56 17.99 -2.76 1.24
N ALA A 57 19.23 -2.69 1.72
CA ALA A 57 19.54 -2.94 3.12
C ALA A 57 18.86 -1.92 4.05
N ILE A 58 18.87 -0.64 3.66
CA ILE A 58 18.19 0.44 4.42
C ILE A 58 16.67 0.21 4.43
N LEU A 59 16.06 0.01 3.26
CA LEU A 59 14.63 -0.23 3.16
C LEU A 59 14.19 -1.43 3.99
N ASN A 60 14.93 -2.54 3.93
CA ASN A 60 14.63 -3.73 4.73
C ASN A 60 14.79 -3.50 6.24
N ALA A 61 15.80 -2.72 6.66
CA ALA A 61 16.01 -2.39 8.07
C ALA A 61 14.85 -1.53 8.63
N ASP A 62 14.32 -0.63 7.81
CA ASP A 62 13.24 0.28 8.17
C ASP A 62 11.83 -0.32 7.92
N SER A 63 11.75 -1.58 7.48
CA SER A 63 10.49 -2.22 7.05
C SER A 63 9.76 -1.44 5.95
N GLU A 64 10.52 -0.79 5.09
CA GLU A 64 10.07 -0.03 3.93
C GLU A 64 10.31 -0.79 2.62
N TYR A 65 9.58 -0.42 1.57
CA TYR A 65 9.76 -0.98 0.24
C TYR A 65 9.70 0.07 -0.85
N GLN A 66 10.44 -0.18 -1.93
CA GLN A 66 10.44 0.69 -3.12
C GLN A 66 9.09 0.61 -3.83
N VAL A 67 8.49 1.77 -4.11
CA VAL A 67 7.25 1.90 -4.88
C VAL A 67 7.45 2.66 -6.18
N PHE A 68 6.54 2.44 -7.13
CA PHE A 68 6.62 2.97 -8.47
C PHE A 68 5.38 3.78 -8.83
N ALA A 69 5.55 4.87 -9.58
CA ALA A 69 4.47 5.78 -9.92
C ALA A 69 3.42 5.09 -10.82
N ASN A 70 3.88 4.24 -11.73
CA ASN A 70 3.09 3.54 -12.73
C ASN A 70 2.99 2.01 -12.49
N GLY A 71 3.41 1.52 -11.33
CA GLY A 71 3.41 0.09 -11.02
C GLY A 71 2.90 -0.20 -9.61
N CYS A 72 2.12 -1.28 -9.46
CA CYS A 72 1.41 -1.61 -8.22
C CYS A 72 1.38 -3.12 -7.97
N PHE A 73 1.23 -3.53 -6.70
CA PHE A 73 1.12 -4.95 -6.34
C PHE A 73 -0.28 -5.52 -6.58
N GLN A 74 -1.34 -4.80 -6.28
CA GLN A 74 -2.70 -5.28 -6.54
C GLN A 74 -3.06 -5.06 -8.02
N TYR A 75 -3.61 -6.06 -8.69
CA TYR A 75 -4.12 -5.94 -10.07
C TYR A 75 -5.47 -6.67 -10.23
N PRO A 76 -6.46 -6.09 -10.94
CA PRO A 76 -6.49 -4.74 -11.51
C PRO A 76 -6.52 -3.68 -10.42
N CYS A 77 -5.82 -2.58 -10.65
CA CYS A 77 -5.68 -1.51 -9.66
C CYS A 77 -6.99 -0.73 -9.59
N SER A 78 -7.43 -0.34 -8.38
CA SER A 78 -8.74 0.30 -8.22
C SER A 78 -8.75 1.74 -8.74
N THR A 79 -7.56 2.31 -9.00
CA THR A 79 -7.38 3.63 -9.60
C THR A 79 -6.48 3.57 -10.84
N ASN A 80 -6.84 4.32 -11.89
CA ASN A 80 -6.26 4.35 -13.25
C ASN A 80 -4.76 4.72 -13.37
N SER A 81 -3.97 4.65 -12.30
CA SER A 81 -2.57 5.11 -12.28
C SER A 81 -1.53 4.00 -12.41
N CYS A 82 -1.92 2.75 -12.22
CA CYS A 82 -1.03 1.59 -12.30
C CYS A 82 -1.13 0.93 -13.67
N GLN A 83 -0.07 1.05 -14.46
CA GLN A 83 0.02 0.44 -15.79
C GLN A 83 0.64 -0.96 -15.74
N PHE A 84 1.41 -1.24 -14.68
CA PHE A 84 2.19 -2.45 -14.54
C PHE A 84 1.94 -3.14 -13.20
N PHE A 85 1.92 -4.47 -13.21
CA PHE A 85 2.00 -5.27 -11.99
C PHE A 85 3.47 -5.36 -11.54
N VAL A 86 3.74 -5.04 -10.27
CA VAL A 86 5.08 -5.11 -9.67
C VAL A 86 5.09 -6.30 -8.70
N PRO A 87 5.94 -7.32 -8.90
CA PRO A 87 5.93 -8.56 -8.13
C PRO A 87 6.73 -8.47 -6.82
N VAL A 88 6.23 -9.13 -5.77
CA VAL A 88 6.92 -9.22 -4.46
C VAL A 88 7.93 -10.36 -4.38
N SER A 89 8.07 -11.15 -5.44
CA SER A 89 9.04 -12.25 -5.49
C SER A 89 10.33 -11.80 -6.19
N ALA A 90 11.47 -12.02 -5.52
CA ALA A 90 12.80 -11.78 -6.09
C ALA A 90 13.05 -12.55 -7.40
N SER A 91 12.41 -13.71 -7.59
CA SER A 91 12.58 -14.54 -8.79
C SER A 91 11.75 -14.08 -9.99
N ALA A 92 10.76 -13.20 -9.79
CA ALA A 92 9.87 -12.76 -10.86
C ALA A 92 10.62 -12.00 -11.97
N PRO A 93 10.15 -12.05 -13.24
CA PRO A 93 10.75 -11.30 -14.33
C PRO A 93 10.85 -9.81 -14.04
N CYS A 94 11.84 -9.15 -14.65
CA CYS A 94 11.96 -7.69 -14.55
C CYS A 94 10.92 -7.02 -15.45
N VAL A 95 10.27 -5.99 -14.91
CA VAL A 95 9.32 -5.15 -15.64
C VAL A 95 10.07 -3.89 -16.02
N ALA A 96 10.09 -3.53 -17.30
CA ALA A 96 10.73 -2.32 -17.79
C ALA A 96 9.77 -1.12 -17.75
N GLY A 97 10.32 0.10 -17.76
CA GLY A 97 9.52 1.33 -17.85
C GLY A 97 8.88 1.78 -16.54
N LEU A 98 9.28 1.20 -15.40
CA LEU A 98 8.80 1.66 -14.10
C LEU A 98 9.51 2.96 -13.69
N VAL A 99 8.73 3.88 -13.12
CA VAL A 99 9.22 5.15 -12.59
C VAL A 99 9.24 5.07 -11.07
N MET A 100 10.42 5.20 -10.45
CA MET A 100 10.53 5.23 -8.98
C MET A 100 9.78 6.44 -8.42
N LEU A 101 8.87 6.20 -7.47
CA LEU A 101 8.12 7.27 -6.80
C LEU A 101 8.71 7.61 -5.43
N GLY A 102 9.04 6.59 -4.64
CA GLY A 102 9.49 6.74 -3.26
C GLY A 102 9.55 5.40 -2.54
N SER A 103 9.42 5.42 -1.21
CA SER A 103 9.23 4.23 -0.40
C SER A 103 7.92 4.30 0.38
N CYS A 104 7.40 3.12 0.71
CA CYS A 104 6.25 2.96 1.60
C CYS A 104 6.65 2.07 2.76
N VAL A 105 6.10 2.35 3.95
CA VAL A 105 6.23 1.45 5.11
C VAL A 105 5.28 0.27 4.91
N ALA A 106 5.72 -0.92 5.31
CA ALA A 106 4.87 -2.12 5.30
C ALA A 106 3.55 -1.86 6.01
N ALA A 107 2.46 -2.35 5.41
CA ALA A 107 1.16 -2.45 6.04
C ALA A 107 1.33 -3.22 7.35
N SER A 108 1.22 -2.53 8.48
CA SER A 108 1.14 -3.25 9.75
C SER A 108 -0.16 -4.04 9.68
N THR A 109 -0.07 -5.37 9.72
CA THR A 109 -1.23 -6.14 10.10
C THR A 109 -1.58 -5.64 11.48
N VAL A 110 -2.69 -4.92 11.61
CA VAL A 110 -3.27 -4.63 12.91
C VAL A 110 -3.74 -5.99 13.44
N SER A 111 -2.81 -6.80 13.95
CA SER A 111 -3.14 -7.62 15.11
C SER A 111 -3.42 -6.59 16.19
N LEU A 112 -4.71 -6.30 16.39
CA LEU A 112 -5.17 -5.67 17.62
C LEU A 112 -4.36 -6.30 18.76
N PRO A 113 -3.66 -5.51 19.60
CA PRO A 113 -2.97 -6.07 20.76
C PRO A 113 -3.95 -7.03 21.45
N ARG A 114 -3.55 -8.27 21.70
CA ARG A 114 -4.33 -9.17 22.55
C ARG A 114 -4.48 -8.45 23.89
N GLY A 115 -5.66 -7.85 24.14
CA GLY A 115 -5.92 -6.95 25.25
C GLY A 115 -6.37 -5.52 24.90
N SER A 116 -6.50 -5.15 23.62
CA SER A 116 -7.17 -3.90 23.26
C SER A 116 -8.68 -3.99 23.51
N VAL A 117 -9.29 -2.90 23.97
CA VAL A 117 -10.74 -2.84 24.29
C VAL A 117 -11.60 -3.22 23.07
N LEU A 118 -11.15 -2.86 21.86
CA LEU A 118 -11.83 -3.26 20.61
C LEU A 118 -11.81 -4.77 20.37
N ALA A 119 -10.73 -5.48 20.72
CA ALA A 119 -10.70 -6.94 20.65
C ALA A 119 -11.62 -7.60 21.69
N TYR A 120 -11.83 -6.98 22.85
CA TYR A 120 -12.77 -7.47 23.87
C TYR A 120 -14.23 -7.26 23.43
N LEU A 121 -14.52 -6.18 22.69
CA LEU A 121 -15.85 -5.90 22.17
C LEU A 121 -16.23 -6.84 21.01
N ASP A 122 -15.26 -7.30 20.21
CA ASP A 122 -15.48 -8.26 19.12
C ASP A 122 -15.74 -9.69 19.64
N ASP A 123 -15.11 -10.08 20.76
CA ASP A 123 -15.39 -11.35 21.47
C ASP A 123 -16.72 -11.32 22.25
N SER A 124 -17.38 -10.16 22.32
CA SER A 124 -18.68 -10.00 22.98
C SER A 124 -19.85 -10.31 22.04
N GLU A 125 -19.80 -11.42 21.29
CA GLU A 125 -21.04 -11.97 20.74
C GLU A 125 -21.92 -12.43 21.92
N PRO A 126 -23.21 -12.06 21.95
CA PRO A 126 -24.10 -12.53 22.99
C PRO A 126 -24.15 -14.06 22.89
N ALA A 127 -23.77 -14.75 23.96
CA ALA A 127 -23.90 -16.18 24.09
C ALA A 127 -25.37 -16.56 23.88
N TRP A 128 -25.73 -16.88 22.64
CA TRP A 128 -27.05 -17.40 22.30
C TRP A 128 -27.21 -18.69 23.10
N PRO A 129 -28.31 -18.84 23.85
CA PRO A 129 -28.50 -20.01 24.67
C PRO A 129 -28.54 -21.26 23.77
N MET A 130 -27.92 -22.35 24.24
CA MET A 130 -27.64 -23.60 23.50
C MET A 130 -28.82 -24.20 22.71
N TRP A 131 -30.06 -23.84 23.04
CA TRP A 131 -31.27 -24.33 22.38
C TRP A 131 -31.53 -23.74 20.98
N LEU A 132 -30.79 -22.72 20.54
CA LEU A 132 -30.89 -22.16 19.18
C LEU A 132 -29.94 -22.80 18.15
N GLN A 133 -29.07 -23.73 18.55
CA GLN A 133 -28.05 -24.31 17.64
C GLN A 133 -28.58 -25.39 16.68
N HIS A 134 -29.86 -25.75 16.75
CA HIS A 134 -30.46 -26.82 15.94
C HIS A 134 -31.30 -26.33 14.74
N ALA A 135 -31.05 -25.12 14.23
CA ALA A 135 -31.64 -24.71 12.95
C ALA A 135 -30.83 -25.33 11.78
N PRO A 136 -31.43 -26.14 10.89
CA PRO A 136 -30.72 -26.72 9.76
C PRO A 136 -30.26 -25.60 8.80
N ARG A 137 -28.94 -25.53 8.56
CA ARG A 137 -28.36 -24.73 7.48
C ARG A 137 -28.88 -25.28 6.15
N HIS A 138 -29.79 -24.56 5.50
CA HIS A 138 -30.03 -24.74 4.08
C HIS A 138 -28.78 -24.29 3.32
N SER A 139 -28.05 -25.27 2.80
CA SER A 139 -26.95 -25.09 1.86
C SER A 139 -27.46 -24.42 0.58
N ALA A 140 -27.02 -23.19 0.33
CA ALA A 140 -27.05 -22.59 -0.99
C ALA A 140 -25.60 -22.23 -1.35
N GLY A 141 -24.95 -23.13 -2.10
CA GLY A 141 -23.71 -22.79 -2.80
C GLY A 141 -24.02 -22.14 -4.15
N PRO A 142 -23.14 -21.29 -4.69
CA PRO A 142 -23.24 -20.89 -6.08
C PRO A 142 -22.24 -21.66 -6.95
N THR A 143 -22.77 -22.24 -8.03
CA THR A 143 -22.09 -22.36 -9.33
C THR A 143 -21.86 -21.00 -9.96
#